data_AF-A0A7V1BWW1-F1
#
_entry.id   AF-A0A7V1BWW1-F1
#
_cell.length_a   1.000
_cell.length_b   1.000
_cell.length_c   1.000
_cell.angle_alpha   90.00
_cell.angle_beta   90.00
_cell.angle_gamma   90.00
#
_symmetry.space_group_name_H-M   'P 1'
#
loop_
_entity.id
_entity.type
_entity.pdbx_description
1 polymer ?
#
loop_
_entity_poly.entity_id
_entity_poly.type
_entity_poly.pdbx_seq_one_letter_code
_entity_poly.pdbx_strand_id
1 'polypeptide(L)'
;MVVSFGNFTYADKKIGSSFSKYLETQLCLALGKSDRFKLFAKDQLEDILEAIELSLSDLIDSAQSPKLGKLKAIQGLISGRFFDTDDTVQVFLELLNVETGTILSNT
;
A
#
# COMPACT_ATOMS: atom_id res chain seq x y z
N MET A 1 8.79 -7.36 -6.36
CA MET A 1 8.65 -7.10 -4.90
C MET A 1 7.19 -6.80 -4.59
N VAL A 2 6.63 -7.35 -3.51
CA VAL A 2 5.25 -7.04 -3.09
C VAL A 2 5.24 -5.78 -2.25
N VAL A 3 4.46 -4.77 -2.64
CA VAL A 3 4.41 -3.47 -1.97
C VAL A 3 2.98 -3.05 -1.65
N SER A 4 2.83 -2.33 -0.55
CA SER A 4 1.58 -1.64 -0.19
C SER A 4 1.79 -0.14 -0.21
N PHE A 5 0.70 0.61 -0.37
CA PHE A 5 0.70 2.05 -0.13
C PHE A 5 0.49 2.36 1.35
N GLY A 6 1.22 3.37 1.82
CA GLY A 6 1.04 4.01 3.13
C GLY A 6 0.38 5.37 2.96
N ASN A 7 0.56 6.24 3.96
CA ASN A 7 -0.06 7.55 3.93
C ASN A 7 0.60 8.48 2.90
N PHE A 8 -0.25 9.21 2.17
CA PHE A 8 0.13 10.36 1.35
C PHE A 8 -0.40 11.63 2.00
N THR A 9 0.49 12.49 2.48
CA THR A 9 0.09 13.67 3.24
C THR A 9 0.55 14.96 2.57
N TYR A 10 -0.27 16.00 2.73
CA TYR A 10 0.09 17.33 2.28
C TYR A 10 1.07 17.98 3.26
N ALA A 11 2.27 18.31 2.79
CA ALA A 11 3.31 18.97 3.60
C ALA A 11 3.48 18.31 4.99
N ASP A 12 3.71 19.11 6.04
CA ASP A 12 3.80 18.65 7.43
C ASP A 12 2.42 18.42 8.08
N LYS A 13 1.34 18.62 7.33
CA LYS A 13 -0.01 18.30 7.83
C LYS A 13 -0.19 16.80 7.68
N LYS A 14 -0.21 16.09 8.81
CA LYS A 14 -0.53 14.64 8.88
C LYS A 14 -1.99 14.31 8.47
N ILE A 15 -2.62 15.15 7.66
CA ILE A 15 -4.02 15.09 7.27
C ILE A 15 -4.09 14.63 5.82
N GLY A 16 -4.74 13.50 5.59
CA GLY A 16 -5.12 13.07 4.24
C GLY A 16 -6.19 14.00 3.67
N SER A 17 -6.07 14.35 2.39
CA SER A 17 -7.06 15.15 1.66
C SER A 17 -7.65 14.35 0.49
N SER A 18 -8.72 14.84 -0.15
CA SER A 18 -9.22 14.24 -1.40
C SER A 18 -8.13 14.16 -2.47
N PHE A 19 -7.20 15.13 -2.48
CA PHE A 19 -6.07 15.13 -3.39
C PHE A 19 -4.99 14.10 -3.00
N SER A 20 -4.78 13.83 -1.70
CA SER A 20 -3.96 12.70 -1.25
C SER A 20 -4.44 11.38 -1.84
N LYS A 21 -5.76 11.12 -1.78
CA LYS A 21 -6.36 9.90 -2.31
C LYS A 21 -6.27 9.82 -3.84
N TYR A 22 -6.39 10.97 -4.51
CA TYR A 22 -6.13 11.07 -5.94
C TYR A 22 -4.69 10.68 -6.30
N LEU A 23 -3.69 11.24 -5.61
CA LEU A 23 -2.28 10.91 -5.84
C LEU A 23 -2.00 9.42 -5.59
N GLU A 24 -2.50 8.87 -4.48
CA GLU A 24 -2.39 7.44 -4.18
C GLU A 24 -2.97 6.58 -5.31
N THR A 25 -4.15 6.95 -5.82
CA THR A 25 -4.79 6.25 -6.95
C THR A 25 -3.94 6.31 -8.21
N GLN A 26 -3.40 7.49 -8.55
CA GLN A 26 -2.55 7.66 -9.73
C GLN A 26 -1.25 6.85 -9.61
N LEU A 27 -0.63 6.84 -8.44
CA LEU A 27 0.57 6.05 -8.17
C LEU A 27 0.29 4.55 -8.23
N CYS A 28 -0.84 4.10 -7.70
CA CYS A 28 -1.30 2.72 -7.80
C CYS A 28 -1.45 2.29 -9.25
N LEU A 29 -2.11 3.10 -10.08
CA LEU A 29 -2.27 2.83 -11.51
C LEU A 29 -0.94 2.83 -12.27
N ALA A 30 -0.03 3.74 -11.94
CA ALA A 30 1.29 3.82 -12.57
C ALA A 30 2.17 2.62 -12.19
N LEU A 31 2.19 2.24 -10.91
CA LEU A 31 3.00 1.13 -10.40
C LEU A 31 2.42 -0.23 -10.77
N GLY A 32 1.10 -0.35 -10.91
CA GLY A 32 0.44 -1.57 -11.37
C GLY A 32 0.78 -1.95 -12.81
N LYS A 33 1.28 -1.00 -13.62
CA LYS A 33 1.78 -1.24 -14.98
C LYS A 33 3.25 -1.69 -15.02
N SER A 34 3.94 -1.70 -13.88
CA SER A 34 5.36 -2.04 -13.78
C SER A 34 5.53 -3.50 -13.33
N ASP A 35 6.31 -4.28 -14.08
CA ASP A 35 6.62 -5.67 -13.71
C ASP A 35 7.48 -5.80 -12.43
N ARG A 36 8.03 -4.68 -11.93
CA ARG A 36 8.89 -4.66 -10.74
C ARG A 36 8.10 -4.78 -9.43
N PHE A 37 6.86 -4.31 -9.42
CA PHE A 37 6.04 -4.20 -8.22
C PHE A 37 4.78 -5.06 -8.35
N LYS A 38 4.47 -5.82 -7.30
CA LYS A 38 3.17 -6.46 -7.12
C LYS A 38 2.44 -5.68 -6.03
N LEU A 39 1.32 -5.05 -6.38
CA LEU A 39 0.58 -4.22 -5.46
C LEU A 39 -0.28 -5.08 -4.53
N PHE A 40 -0.19 -4.83 -3.24
CA PHE A 40 -1.03 -5.44 -2.23
C PHE A 40 -2.20 -4.51 -1.93
N ALA A 41 -3.43 -4.95 -2.22
CA ALA A 41 -4.65 -4.20 -1.95
C ALA A 41 -5.03 -4.32 -0.47
N LYS A 42 -4.40 -3.50 0.39
CA LYS A 42 -4.66 -3.49 1.84
C LYS A 42 -6.14 -3.26 2.16
N ASP A 43 -6.79 -2.35 1.45
CA ASP A 43 -8.20 -1.98 1.69
C ASP A 43 -9.19 -3.07 1.29
N GLN A 44 -8.76 -4.01 0.44
CA GLN A 44 -9.55 -5.18 0.07
C GLN A 44 -9.17 -6.42 0.88
N LEU A 45 -8.29 -6.28 1.88
CA LEU A 45 -7.85 -7.42 2.67
C LEU A 45 -9.03 -8.08 3.37
N GLU A 46 -9.92 -7.30 4.01
CA GLU A 46 -11.16 -7.81 4.61
C GLU A 46 -11.98 -8.63 3.60
N ASP A 47 -12.33 -8.05 2.45
CA ASP A 47 -13.16 -8.71 1.43
C ASP A 47 -12.51 -9.98 0.86
N ILE A 48 -11.19 -9.94 0.63
CA ILE A 48 -10.44 -11.10 0.13
C ILE A 48 -10.41 -12.21 1.18
N LEU A 49 -10.37 -11.87 2.47
CA LEU A 49 -10.39 -12.85 3.54
C LEU A 49 -11.77 -13.45 3.72
N GLU A 50 -12.82 -12.64 3.64
CA GLU A 50 -14.20 -13.11 3.64
C GLU A 50 -14.44 -14.09 2.48
N ALA A 51 -13.97 -13.76 1.27
CA ALA A 51 -14.05 -14.67 0.12
C ALA A 51 -13.29 -16.00 0.33
N ILE A 52 -12.12 -15.95 0.98
CA ILE A 52 -11.36 -17.16 1.32
C ILE A 52 -12.04 -17.96 2.41
N GLU A 53 -12.53 -17.32 3.47
CA GLU A 53 -13.27 -17.96 4.56
C GLU A 53 -14.52 -18.66 4.01
N LEU A 54 -15.30 -18.00 3.14
CA LEU A 54 -16.42 -18.61 2.43
C LEU A 54 -15.99 -19.83 1.59
N SER A 55 -14.86 -19.73 0.88
CA SER A 55 -14.32 -20.83 0.09
C SER A 55 -13.76 -21.99 0.94
N LEU A 56 -13.29 -21.72 2.16
CA LEU A 56 -12.73 -22.71 3.09
C LEU A 56 -13.78 -23.29 4.05
N SER A 57 -14.94 -22.63 4.18
CA SER A 57 -16.08 -23.09 4.99
C SER A 57 -16.61 -24.46 4.54
N ASP A 58 -16.36 -24.85 3.29
CA ASP A 58 -16.68 -26.17 2.74
C ASP A 58 -15.62 -27.26 3.07
N LEU A 59 -14.49 -26.93 3.72
CA LEU A 59 -13.34 -27.85 3.85
C LEU A 59 -12.80 -28.12 5.28
N ILE A 60 -13.24 -27.40 6.32
CA ILE A 60 -13.00 -27.63 7.78
C ILE A 60 -11.52 -27.62 8.31
N ASP A 61 -11.37 -27.12 9.54
CA ASP A 61 -10.30 -27.24 10.56
C ASP A 61 -8.82 -27.04 10.15
N SER A 62 -8.30 -25.85 10.43
CA SER A 62 -7.24 -25.65 11.44
C SER A 62 -6.71 -24.22 11.40
N ALA A 63 -6.59 -23.65 12.59
CA ALA A 63 -6.32 -22.24 12.84
C ALA A 63 -4.90 -21.81 12.47
N GLN A 64 -4.77 -21.11 11.34
CA GLN A 64 -3.77 -20.06 11.12
C GLN A 64 -4.49 -18.89 10.46
N SER A 65 -4.52 -17.72 11.10
CA SER A 65 -5.29 -16.58 10.59
C SER A 65 -4.72 -16.11 9.24
N PRO A 66 -5.50 -16.15 8.14
CA PRO A 66 -5.00 -15.77 6.83
C PRO A 66 -4.60 -14.29 6.77
N LYS A 67 -5.10 -13.43 7.69
CA LYS A 67 -4.64 -12.05 7.90
C LYS A 67 -3.13 -11.96 8.14
N LEU A 68 -2.62 -12.79 9.05
CA LEU A 68 -1.23 -12.70 9.52
C LEU A 68 -0.23 -13.17 8.43
N GLY A 69 -0.59 -14.20 7.67
CA GLY A 69 0.22 -14.71 6.56
C GLY A 69 0.32 -13.75 5.38
N LYS A 70 -0.76 -13.01 5.07
CA LYS A 70 -0.78 -12.04 3.96
C LYS A 70 -0.04 -10.75 4.29
N LEU A 71 -0.11 -10.27 5.54
CA LEU A 71 0.68 -9.13 5.98
C LEU A 71 2.18 -9.42 5.94
N LYS A 72 2.59 -10.67 6.24
CA LYS A 72 3.98 -11.13 6.05
C LYS A 72 4.44 -11.16 4.59
N ALA A 73 3.52 -11.11 3.61
CA ALA A 73 3.88 -11.08 2.20
C ALA A 73 4.27 -9.67 1.73
N ILE A 74 3.95 -8.61 2.48
CA ILE A 74 4.31 -7.23 2.12
C ILE A 74 5.80 -7.04 2.42
N GLN A 75 6.58 -6.77 1.38
CA GLN A 75 8.04 -6.58 1.48
C GLN A 75 8.40 -5.10 1.57
N GLY A 76 7.62 -4.23 0.91
CA GLY A 76 7.85 -2.81 0.89
C GLY A 76 6.60 -1.96 1.14
N LEU A 77 6.82 -0.78 1.70
CA LEU A 77 5.79 0.24 1.91
C LEU A 77 6.17 1.48 1.10
N ILE A 78 5.28 1.93 0.22
CA ILE A 78 5.44 3.18 -0.51
C ILE A 78 4.64 4.25 0.21
N SER A 79 5.32 5.27 0.71
CA SER A 79 4.70 6.45 1.32
C SER A 79 5.20 7.71 0.63
N GLY A 80 4.48 8.81 0.81
CA GLY A 80 4.89 10.04 0.18
C GLY A 80 4.33 11.29 0.83
N ARG A 81 4.95 12.40 0.49
CA ARG A 81 4.48 13.74 0.82
C ARG A 81 4.39 14.54 -0.45
N PHE A 82 3.42 15.43 -0.52
CA PHE A 82 3.31 16.35 -1.63
C PHE A 82 3.20 17.79 -1.16
N PHE A 83 3.68 18.68 -2.00
CA PHE A 83 3.72 20.11 -1.78
C PHE A 83 3.12 20.81 -2.99
N ASP A 84 2.24 21.76 -2.73
CA ASP A 84 1.74 22.65 -3.77
C ASP A 84 2.81 23.72 -3.97
N THR A 85 3.32 23.80 -5.19
CA THR A 85 4.11 24.92 -5.70
C THR A 85 3.20 25.66 -6.66
N ASP A 86 3.30 26.98 -6.76
CA ASP A 86 2.34 27.87 -7.45
C ASP A 86 1.49 27.22 -8.57
N ASP A 87 2.15 26.65 -9.59
CA ASP A 87 1.48 26.00 -10.73
C ASP A 87 1.62 24.46 -10.78
N THR A 88 2.36 23.82 -9.85
CA THR A 88 2.63 22.38 -9.90
C THR A 88 2.60 21.70 -8.53
N VAL A 89 2.30 20.42 -8.51
CA VAL A 89 2.41 19.60 -7.29
C VAL A 89 3.69 18.81 -7.35
N GLN A 90 4.58 19.04 -6.39
CA GLN A 90 5.78 18.25 -6.21
C GLN A 90 5.50 17.10 -5.24
N VAL A 91 5.78 15.87 -5.66
CA VAL A 91 5.56 14.66 -4.87
C VAL A 91 6.89 14.03 -4.55
N PHE A 92 7.13 13.79 -3.26
CA PHE A 92 8.26 13.05 -2.75
C PHE A 92 7.81 11.67 -2.32
N LEU A 93 8.54 10.64 -2.76
CA LEU A 93 8.19 9.25 -2.51
C LEU A 93 9.32 8.54 -1.78
N GLU A 94 8.96 7.71 -0.83
CA GLU A 94 9.88 6.85 -0.11
C GLU A 94 9.39 5.41 -0.20
N LEU A 95 10.28 4.52 -0.59
CA LEU A 95 10.07 3.08 -0.51
C LEU A 95 10.82 2.56 0.72
N LEU A 96 10.07 2.03 1.68
CA LEU A 96 10.61 1.43 2.89
C LEU A 96 10.57 -0.09 2.80
N ASN A 97 11.57 -0.75 3.36
CA ASN A 97 11.53 -2.18 3.64
C ASN A 97 10.75 -2.42 4.94
N VAL A 98 9.69 -3.21 4.88
CA VAL A 98 8.78 -3.41 6.03
C VAL A 98 9.45 -4.21 7.16
N GLU A 99 10.35 -5.12 6.83
CA GLU A 99 11.02 -5.99 7.81
C GLU A 99 12.11 -5.24 8.61
N THR A 100 12.88 -4.40 7.92
CA THR A 100 14.04 -3.71 8.51
C THR A 100 13.76 -2.24 8.88
N GLY A 101 12.67 -1.66 8.38
CA GLY A 101 12.36 -0.24 8.52
C GLY A 101 13.28 0.70 7.75
N THR A 102 14.14 0.19 6.88
CA THR A 102 15.11 0.99 6.11
C THR A 102 14.50 1.58 4.85
N ILE A 103 14.99 2.76 4.44
CA ILE A 103 14.61 3.36 3.15
C ILE A 103 15.42 2.68 2.05
N LEU A 104 14.73 2.04 1.10
CA LEU A 104 15.31 1.39 -0.07
C LEU A 104 15.54 2.36 -1.22
N SER A 105 14.68 3.38 -1.34
CA SER A 105 14.76 4.41 -2.37
C SER A 105 13.95 5.63 -1.94
N ASN A 106 14.41 6.83 -2.29
CA ASN A 106 13.64 8.07 -2.17
C ASN A 106 13.83 8.96 -3.41
N THR A 107 12.83 9.79 -3.71
CA THR A 107 12.89 10.80 -4.76
C THR A 107 11.97 11.96 -4.47
#